data_AF-A0A0K9GCG6-F1
#
_entry.id   AF-A0A0K9GCG6-F1
#
_cell.length_a   1.000
_cell.length_b   1.000
_cell.length_c   1.000
_cell.angle_alpha   90.00
_cell.angle_beta   90.00
_cell.angle_gamma   90.00
#
_symmetry.space_group_name_H-M   'P 1'
#
loop_
_entity.id
_entity.type
_entity.pdbx_description
1 polymer ?
#
loop_
_entity_poly.entity_id
_entity_poly.type
_entity_poly.pdbx_seq_one_letter_code
_entity_poly.pdbx_strand_id
1 'polypeptide(L)'
;MKNLIKETSYFTLHILADGIYAAMAKPGQGAWSNAGIVDLGEEVLVFDSLGTPSAGIELRRQAEEITGKPVKYLVNSHYHGDHVFGNQAFKDVPIIATSETLRLGLENQMGELEKEEQEMRDYLLHLKNQQMKIVDEIMKASFVNQYEEIAKLLEDLPILEIILPTFIFEEKLMIRGTKRQVEIVCYGGGHTPSDTFMYIPDVKIAFMGDLLTERLHLPIVDPIQL
;
A
#
# COMPACT_ATOMS: atom_id res chain seq x y z
N MET A 1 -22.15 -2.93 13.60
CA MET A 1 -21.06 -3.32 12.68
C MET A 1 -20.03 -4.09 13.50
N LYS A 2 -19.90 -5.42 13.27
CA LYS A 2 -18.99 -6.31 14.02
C LYS A 2 -18.07 -7.04 13.02
N ASN A 3 -17.28 -6.27 12.27
CA ASN A 3 -16.35 -6.83 11.28
C ASN A 3 -14.88 -6.62 11.68
N LEU A 4 -14.63 -5.83 12.74
CA LEU A 4 -13.30 -5.62 13.30
C LEU A 4 -12.80 -6.90 13.98
N ILE A 5 -11.62 -7.36 13.55
CA ILE A 5 -10.93 -8.53 14.11
C ILE A 5 -9.95 -8.06 15.18
N LYS A 6 -9.14 -7.05 14.84
CA LYS A 6 -8.00 -6.62 15.62
C LYS A 6 -7.58 -5.23 15.23
N GLU A 7 -6.97 -4.54 16.18
CA GLU A 7 -6.29 -3.28 15.95
C GLU A 7 -4.79 -3.46 16.17
N THR A 8 -3.98 -2.91 15.27
CA THR A 8 -2.53 -2.79 15.42
C THR A 8 -2.16 -1.33 15.66
N SER A 9 -0.87 -1.03 15.79
CA SER A 9 -0.40 0.37 15.80
C SER A 9 -0.69 1.08 14.48
N TYR A 10 -0.66 0.35 13.35
CA TYR A 10 -0.65 0.92 11.99
C TYR A 10 -2.03 0.90 11.32
N PHE A 11 -2.84 -0.13 11.57
CA PHE A 11 -4.10 -0.37 10.86
C PHE A 11 -5.12 -1.10 11.72
N THR A 12 -6.35 -1.17 11.22
CA THR A 12 -7.43 -2.01 11.75
C THR A 12 -7.75 -3.13 10.77
N LEU A 13 -7.90 -4.36 11.25
CA LEU A 13 -8.23 -5.52 10.42
C LEU A 13 -9.73 -5.77 10.42
N HIS A 14 -10.32 -5.83 9.23
CA HIS A 14 -11.74 -6.08 9.03
C HIS A 14 -11.98 -7.32 8.16
N ILE A 15 -12.98 -8.12 8.53
CA ILE A 15 -13.49 -9.20 7.67
C ILE A 15 -14.43 -8.57 6.63
N LEU A 16 -14.15 -8.80 5.34
CA LEU A 16 -15.04 -8.44 4.24
C LEU A 16 -15.94 -9.62 3.85
N ALA A 17 -15.39 -10.83 3.84
CA ALA A 17 -16.06 -12.10 3.61
C ALA A 17 -15.23 -13.24 4.21
N ASP A 18 -15.73 -14.48 4.20
CA ASP A 18 -14.92 -15.64 4.61
C ASP A 18 -13.58 -15.67 3.86
N GLY A 19 -12.47 -15.61 4.59
CA GLY A 19 -11.11 -15.61 4.05
C GLY A 19 -10.69 -14.32 3.34
N ILE A 20 -11.49 -13.24 3.35
CA ILE A 20 -11.12 -11.94 2.77
C ILE A 20 -11.07 -10.88 3.85
N TYR A 21 -9.93 -10.20 3.94
CA TYR A 21 -9.70 -9.19 4.95
C TYR A 21 -9.16 -7.89 4.35
N ALA A 22 -9.50 -6.77 4.99
CA ALA A 22 -8.92 -5.47 4.71
C ALA A 22 -8.13 -4.99 5.94
N ALA A 23 -6.87 -4.62 5.71
CA ALA A 23 -6.08 -3.82 6.63
C ALA A 23 -6.34 -2.35 6.29
N MET A 24 -7.17 -1.69 7.09
CA MET A 24 -7.50 -0.28 6.92
C MET A 24 -6.54 0.60 7.71
N ALA A 25 -5.76 1.44 7.03
CA ALA A 25 -4.79 2.33 7.64
C ALA A 25 -5.42 3.20 8.74
N LYS A 26 -4.68 3.35 9.84
CA LYS A 26 -4.96 4.38 10.84
C LYS A 26 -4.25 5.65 10.37
N PRO A 27 -4.96 6.77 10.18
CA PRO A 27 -4.33 8.02 9.75
C PRO A 27 -3.19 8.44 10.66
N GLY A 28 -2.06 8.81 10.05
CA GLY A 28 -0.86 9.31 10.73
C GLY A 28 -0.06 8.25 11.47
N GLN A 29 -0.33 6.96 11.24
CA GLN A 29 0.34 5.87 11.96
C GLN A 29 1.39 5.12 11.15
N GLY A 30 1.69 5.52 9.91
CA GLY A 30 2.74 4.94 9.06
C GLY A 30 2.26 3.86 8.10
N ALA A 31 0.97 3.51 8.10
CA ALA A 31 0.41 2.62 7.08
C ALA A 31 0.11 3.36 5.79
N TRP A 32 -0.45 4.57 5.90
CA TRP A 32 -0.84 5.49 4.84
C TRP A 32 -1.88 4.94 3.82
N SER A 33 -1.59 3.83 3.14
CA SER A 33 -2.51 3.12 2.25
C SER A 33 -3.20 1.95 2.96
N ASN A 34 -4.23 1.38 2.32
CA ASN A 34 -4.85 0.14 2.79
C ASN A 34 -4.19 -1.08 2.12
N ALA A 35 -4.34 -2.25 2.73
CA ALA A 35 -3.92 -3.51 2.13
C ALA A 35 -5.03 -4.58 2.17
N GLY A 36 -4.98 -5.51 1.22
CA GLY A 36 -5.86 -6.66 1.12
C GLY A 36 -5.18 -7.96 1.51
N ILE A 37 -5.90 -8.87 2.18
CA ILE A 37 -5.43 -10.21 2.53
C ILE A 37 -6.45 -11.23 2.05
N VAL A 38 -5.99 -12.24 1.30
CA VAL A 38 -6.83 -13.26 0.67
C VAL A 38 -6.33 -14.65 1.01
N ASP A 39 -7.18 -15.42 1.69
CA ASP A 39 -6.99 -16.84 1.91
C ASP A 39 -7.25 -17.64 0.62
N LEU A 40 -6.19 -18.18 0.02
CA LEU A 40 -6.25 -19.02 -1.17
C LEU A 40 -6.50 -20.51 -0.85
N GLY A 41 -6.51 -20.90 0.42
CA GLY A 41 -6.78 -22.26 0.89
C GLY A 41 -5.63 -22.86 1.68
N GLU A 42 -4.46 -23.05 1.06
CA GLU A 42 -3.23 -23.50 1.73
C GLU A 42 -2.24 -22.34 1.99
N GLU A 43 -2.44 -21.24 1.28
CA GLU A 43 -1.50 -20.11 1.18
C GLU A 43 -2.28 -18.78 1.21
N VAL A 44 -1.56 -17.67 1.41
CA VAL A 44 -2.13 -16.32 1.46
C VAL A 44 -1.56 -15.45 0.35
N LEU A 45 -2.44 -14.66 -0.26
CA LEU A 45 -2.07 -13.54 -1.13
C LEU A 45 -2.34 -12.23 -0.41
N VAL A 46 -1.38 -11.31 -0.49
CA VAL A 46 -1.47 -9.95 0.01
C VAL A 46 -1.49 -8.96 -1.17
N PHE A 47 -2.31 -7.91 -1.06
CA PHE A 47 -2.43 -6.85 -2.05
C PHE A 47 -2.03 -5.51 -1.40
N ASP A 48 -0.95 -4.91 -1.91
CA ASP A 48 -0.18 -3.79 -1.34
C ASP A 48 0.45 -4.08 0.03
N SER A 49 1.55 -3.38 0.33
CA SER A 49 2.40 -3.66 1.49
C SER A 49 2.51 -2.52 2.49
N LEU A 50 1.71 -1.46 2.33
CA LEU A 50 1.69 -0.26 3.17
C LEU A 50 2.96 0.61 3.03
N GLY A 51 2.92 1.77 3.68
CA GLY A 51 3.87 2.85 3.46
C GLY A 51 5.12 2.87 4.32
N THR A 52 5.32 1.89 5.21
CA THR A 52 6.54 1.79 6.01
C THR A 52 7.01 0.34 6.19
N PRO A 53 8.32 0.11 6.33
CA PRO A 53 8.88 -1.19 6.70
C PRO A 53 8.19 -1.85 7.89
N SER A 54 7.99 -1.10 8.98
CA SER A 54 7.39 -1.61 10.21
C SER A 54 5.90 -1.97 10.01
N ALA A 55 5.15 -1.18 9.23
CA ALA A 55 3.77 -1.52 8.89
C ALA A 55 3.69 -2.79 8.01
N GLY A 56 4.59 -2.94 7.03
CA GLY A 56 4.66 -4.13 6.18
C GLY A 56 4.98 -5.41 6.95
N ILE A 57 5.91 -5.35 7.91
CA ILE A 57 6.23 -6.47 8.82
C ILE A 57 4.99 -6.87 9.63
N GLU A 58 4.29 -5.89 10.21
CA GLU A 58 3.08 -6.15 10.98
C GLU A 58 1.95 -6.70 10.09
N LEU A 59 1.80 -6.20 8.85
CA LEU A 59 0.84 -6.70 7.87
C LEU A 59 1.07 -8.18 7.57
N ARG A 60 2.30 -8.58 7.21
CA ARG A 60 2.61 -9.99 6.94
C ARG A 60 2.31 -10.85 8.16
N ARG A 61 2.77 -10.42 9.34
CA ARG A 61 2.55 -11.15 10.59
C ARG A 61 1.06 -11.35 10.85
N GLN A 62 0.25 -10.31 10.67
CA GLN A 62 -1.20 -10.41 10.82
C GLN A 62 -1.85 -11.31 9.77
N ALA A 63 -1.42 -11.24 8.51
CA ALA A 63 -1.94 -12.10 7.46
C ALA A 63 -1.73 -13.60 7.77
N GLU A 64 -0.54 -13.97 8.26
CA GLU A 64 -0.25 -15.35 8.67
C GLU A 64 -0.98 -15.75 9.96
N GLU A 65 -1.07 -14.85 10.96
CA GLU A 65 -1.75 -15.10 12.23
C GLU A 65 -3.25 -15.36 12.06
N ILE A 66 -3.95 -14.53 11.28
CA ILE A 66 -5.41 -14.62 11.14
C ILE A 66 -5.86 -15.76 10.21
N THR A 67 -4.98 -16.22 9.31
CA THR A 67 -5.28 -17.30 8.37
C THR A 67 -4.71 -18.65 8.80
N GLY A 68 -3.68 -18.65 9.66
CA GLY A 68 -2.90 -19.83 10.01
C GLY A 68 -2.08 -20.40 8.85
N LYS A 69 -1.81 -19.59 7.80
CA LYS A 69 -1.23 -20.03 6.52
C LYS A 69 -0.06 -19.12 6.13
N PRO A 70 0.96 -19.64 5.42
CA PRO A 70 2.08 -18.81 4.98
C PRO A 70 1.64 -17.84 3.87
N VAL A 71 2.21 -16.63 3.88
CA VAL A 71 2.12 -15.74 2.72
C VAL A 71 2.93 -16.33 1.57
N LYS A 72 2.35 -16.30 0.37
CA LYS A 72 2.94 -16.83 -0.86
C LYS A 72 3.08 -15.80 -1.97
N TYR A 73 2.23 -14.79 -1.99
CA TYR A 73 2.23 -13.78 -3.04
C TYR A 73 2.00 -12.40 -2.43
N LEU A 74 2.78 -11.44 -2.91
CA LEU A 74 2.46 -10.03 -2.77
C LEU A 74 2.12 -9.48 -4.16
N VAL A 75 1.04 -8.71 -4.28
CA VAL A 75 0.68 -7.97 -5.49
C VAL A 75 0.81 -6.49 -5.17
N ASN A 76 1.60 -5.74 -5.94
CA ASN A 76 1.58 -4.28 -5.87
C ASN A 76 0.59 -3.73 -6.90
N SER A 77 -0.27 -2.83 -6.45
CA SER A 77 -1.21 -2.11 -7.30
C SER A 77 -0.47 -1.18 -8.27
N HIS A 78 0.48 -0.41 -7.75
CA HIS A 78 1.33 0.52 -8.48
C HIS A 78 2.62 0.83 -7.69
N TYR A 79 3.42 1.81 -8.12
CA TYR A 79 4.80 2.00 -7.64
C TYR A 79 4.95 2.95 -6.44
N HIS A 80 3.89 3.64 -6.00
CA HIS A 80 4.02 4.66 -4.96
C HIS A 80 4.47 4.06 -3.62
N GLY A 81 5.29 4.84 -2.90
CA GLY A 81 5.95 4.41 -1.66
C GLY A 81 4.97 3.95 -0.58
N ASP A 82 3.81 4.59 -0.47
CA ASP A 82 2.75 4.22 0.46
C ASP A 82 2.12 2.85 0.18
N HIS A 83 2.36 2.26 -1.00
CA HIS A 83 1.91 0.92 -1.38
C HIS A 83 3.04 -0.14 -1.40
N VAL A 84 4.31 0.29 -1.45
CA VAL A 84 5.45 -0.60 -1.74
C VAL A 84 6.58 -0.56 -0.72
N PHE A 85 6.64 0.39 0.20
CA PHE A 85 7.74 0.47 1.18
C PHE A 85 7.74 -0.68 2.20
N GLY A 86 6.60 -1.34 2.41
CA GLY A 86 6.54 -2.60 3.15
C GLY A 86 7.01 -3.83 2.38
N ASN A 87 7.38 -3.74 1.09
CA ASN A 87 7.73 -4.89 0.25
C ASN A 87 8.88 -5.73 0.84
N GLN A 88 9.80 -5.11 1.59
CA GLN A 88 10.91 -5.80 2.24
C GLN A 88 10.48 -6.93 3.20
N ALA A 89 9.27 -6.85 3.75
CA ALA A 89 8.70 -7.90 4.56
C ALA A 89 8.31 -9.15 3.75
N PHE A 90 8.32 -9.08 2.42
CA PHE A 90 7.84 -10.11 1.48
C PHE A 90 8.92 -10.56 0.48
N LYS A 91 10.20 -10.21 0.71
CA LYS A 91 11.29 -10.44 -0.27
C LYS A 91 11.63 -11.92 -0.56
N ASP A 92 11.13 -12.84 0.25
CA ASP A 92 11.23 -14.30 0.08
C ASP A 92 10.10 -14.91 -0.78
N VAL A 93 9.12 -14.12 -1.21
CA VAL A 93 8.01 -14.56 -2.07
C VAL A 93 7.95 -13.77 -3.38
N PRO A 94 7.29 -14.28 -4.43
CA PRO A 94 7.03 -13.51 -5.64
C PRO A 94 6.26 -12.21 -5.33
N ILE A 95 6.84 -11.08 -5.75
CA ILE A 95 6.21 -9.76 -5.74
C ILE A 95 5.76 -9.47 -7.16
N ILE A 96 4.45 -9.39 -7.34
CA ILE A 96 3.77 -9.34 -8.63
C ILE A 96 3.40 -7.89 -8.95
N ALA A 97 3.82 -7.41 -10.12
CA ALA A 97 3.40 -6.11 -10.65
C ALA A 97 3.50 -6.10 -12.18
N THR A 98 3.13 -4.98 -12.81
CA THR A 98 3.33 -4.82 -14.26
C THR A 98 4.77 -4.41 -14.60
N SER A 99 5.13 -4.54 -15.87
CA SER A 99 6.43 -4.06 -16.38
C SER A 99 6.57 -2.55 -16.18
N GLU A 100 5.48 -1.80 -16.35
CA GLU A 100 5.44 -0.35 -16.15
C GLU A 100 5.60 0.04 -14.68
N THR A 101 4.95 -0.68 -13.75
CA THR A 101 5.17 -0.49 -12.31
C THR A 101 6.63 -0.77 -11.93
N LEU A 102 7.25 -1.83 -12.48
CA LEU A 102 8.68 -2.10 -12.27
C LEU A 102 9.56 -0.98 -12.84
N ARG A 103 9.29 -0.52 -14.06
CA ARG A 103 10.03 0.57 -14.71
C ARG A 103 9.99 1.85 -13.86
N LEU A 104 8.81 2.25 -13.41
CA LEU A 104 8.63 3.43 -12.55
C LEU A 104 9.31 3.24 -11.20
N GLY A 105 9.25 2.04 -10.60
CA GLY A 105 10.00 1.74 -9.38
C GLY A 105 11.52 1.83 -9.54
N LEU A 106 12.05 1.45 -10.71
CA LEU A 106 13.48 1.62 -11.06
C LEU A 106 13.86 3.09 -11.22
N GLU A 107 12.97 3.93 -11.74
CA GLU A 107 13.20 5.36 -11.92
C GLU A 107 13.10 6.16 -10.61
N ASN A 108 12.34 5.64 -9.64
CA ASN A 108 12.09 6.27 -8.33
C ASN A 108 12.88 5.57 -7.20
N GLN A 109 14.10 5.10 -7.49
CA GLN A 109 14.96 4.55 -6.45
C GLN A 109 15.46 5.64 -5.49
N MET A 110 15.64 5.24 -4.23
CA MET A 110 16.26 6.09 -3.23
C MET A 110 17.70 6.42 -3.60
N GLY A 111 18.07 7.68 -3.41
CA GLY A 111 19.44 8.16 -3.47
C GLY A 111 20.21 7.89 -2.18
N GLU A 112 21.17 8.76 -1.88
CA GLU A 112 21.97 8.68 -0.65
C GLU A 112 21.08 8.93 0.58
N LEU A 113 21.16 8.07 1.59
CA LEU A 113 20.29 8.12 2.78
C LEU A 113 20.30 9.47 3.49
N GLU A 114 21.47 10.10 3.66
CA GLU A 114 21.58 11.42 4.30
C GLU A 114 20.82 12.50 3.52
N LYS A 115 20.83 12.40 2.19
CA LYS A 115 20.11 13.32 1.31
C LYS A 115 18.60 13.08 1.38
N GLU A 116 18.15 11.83 1.32
CA GLU A 116 16.75 11.45 1.49
C GLU A 116 16.21 11.94 2.84
N GLU A 117 16.97 11.72 3.92
CA GLU A 117 16.59 12.18 5.25
C GLU A 117 16.41 13.70 5.30
N GLN A 118 17.37 14.43 4.73
CA GLN A 118 17.32 15.89 4.69
C GLN A 118 16.14 16.40 3.87
N GLU A 119 15.89 15.83 2.68
CA GLU A 119 14.76 16.20 1.81
C GLU A 119 13.41 15.92 2.50
N MET A 120 13.27 14.78 3.18
CA MET A 120 12.08 14.47 3.98
C MET A 120 11.89 15.47 5.13
N ARG A 121 12.96 15.86 5.83
CA ARG A 121 12.90 16.86 6.91
C ARG A 121 12.48 18.24 6.40
N ASP A 122 12.99 18.65 5.24
CA ASP A 122 12.63 19.90 4.60
C ASP A 122 11.17 19.88 4.14
N TYR A 123 10.70 18.75 3.62
CA TYR A 123 9.29 18.57 3.25
C TYR A 123 8.36 18.60 4.47
N LEU A 124 8.73 17.95 5.58
CA LEU A 124 7.98 18.04 6.84
C LEU A 124 7.88 19.49 7.35
N LEU A 125 8.97 20.26 7.24
CA LEU A 125 8.95 21.68 7.58
C LEU A 125 8.01 22.48 6.66
N HIS A 126 8.00 22.16 5.36
CA HIS A 126 7.06 22.75 4.41
C HIS A 126 5.60 22.46 4.78
N LEU A 127 5.25 21.19 5.03
CA LEU A 127 3.90 20.77 5.42
C LEU A 127 3.43 21.49 6.70
N LYS A 128 4.30 21.57 7.71
CA LYS A 128 4.02 22.29 8.97
C LYS A 128 3.72 23.76 8.73
N ASN A 129 4.44 24.40 7.81
CA ASN A 129 4.22 25.80 7.44
C ASN A 129 2.91 26.01 6.65
N GLN A 130 2.55 25.08 5.75
CA GLN A 130 1.29 25.13 4.99
C GLN A 130 0.08 24.94 5.91
N GLN A 131 0.17 24.00 6.86
CA GLN A 131 -0.89 23.71 7.82
C GLN A 131 -1.32 24.96 8.62
N MET A 132 -0.39 25.88 8.92
CA MET A 132 -0.70 27.14 9.62
C MET A 132 -1.50 28.13 8.78
N LYS A 133 -1.52 27.98 7.45
CA LYS A 133 -2.17 28.90 6.49
C LYS A 133 -3.53 28.40 6.01
N ILE A 134 -3.81 27.11 6.14
CA ILE A 134 -5.04 26.48 5.64
C ILE A 134 -6.19 26.71 6.62
N VAL A 135 -7.29 27.26 6.10
CA VAL A 135 -8.53 27.51 6.85
C VAL A 135 -9.50 26.33 6.74
N ASP A 136 -9.52 25.64 5.60
CA ASP A 136 -10.40 24.50 5.36
C ASP A 136 -10.02 23.31 6.26
N GLU A 137 -10.98 22.81 7.05
CA GLU A 137 -10.74 21.78 8.06
C GLU A 137 -10.36 20.43 7.44
N ILE A 138 -10.92 20.09 6.28
CA ILE A 138 -10.65 18.83 5.57
C ILE A 138 -9.23 18.84 5.03
N MET A 139 -8.85 19.92 4.33
CA MET A 139 -7.48 20.07 3.86
C MET A 139 -6.51 20.09 5.03
N LYS A 140 -6.79 20.84 6.10
CA LYS A 140 -5.93 20.89 7.28
C LYS A 140 -5.72 19.50 7.90
N ALA A 141 -6.77 18.71 8.05
CA ALA A 141 -6.67 17.33 8.54
C ALA A 141 -5.81 16.47 7.60
N SER A 142 -5.95 16.63 6.29
CA SER A 142 -5.13 15.90 5.33
C SER A 142 -3.64 16.24 5.38
N PHE A 143 -3.29 17.52 5.55
CA PHE A 143 -1.89 17.95 5.73
C PHE A 143 -1.30 17.42 7.06
N VAL A 144 -2.11 17.36 8.12
CA VAL A 144 -1.70 16.74 9.40
C VAL A 144 -1.40 15.27 9.20
N ASN A 145 -2.32 14.53 8.57
CA ASN A 145 -2.13 13.11 8.31
C ASN A 145 -0.86 12.90 7.48
N GLN A 146 -0.70 13.62 6.36
CA GLN A 146 0.49 13.50 5.52
C GLN A 146 1.79 13.79 6.29
N TYR A 147 1.80 14.83 7.14
CA TYR A 147 2.95 15.11 8.01
C TYR A 147 3.24 13.93 8.95
N GLU A 148 2.22 13.37 9.59
CA GLU A 148 2.38 12.27 10.53
C GLU A 148 2.84 10.98 9.84
N GLU A 149 2.30 10.64 8.66
CA GLU A 149 2.72 9.49 7.86
C GLU A 149 4.20 9.59 7.46
N ILE A 150 4.63 10.77 6.98
CA ILE A 150 6.02 11.00 6.55
C ILE A 150 6.96 11.01 7.76
N ALA A 151 6.51 11.53 8.90
CA ALA A 151 7.28 11.46 10.14
C ALA A 151 7.50 10.00 10.57
N LYS A 152 6.51 9.13 10.38
CA LYS A 152 6.66 7.67 10.61
C LYS A 152 7.58 7.00 9.63
N LEU A 153 7.50 7.35 8.35
CA LEU A 153 8.46 6.86 7.37
C LEU A 153 9.90 7.31 7.68
N LEU A 154 10.08 8.55 8.17
CA LEU A 154 11.39 9.06 8.58
C LEU A 154 11.98 8.27 9.76
N GLU A 155 11.15 7.79 10.69
CA GLU A 155 11.58 6.89 11.78
C GLU A 155 12.14 5.56 11.24
N ASP A 156 11.52 5.03 10.18
CA ASP A 156 11.89 3.76 9.53
C ASP A 156 12.94 3.90 8.41
N LEU A 157 13.26 5.13 7.98
CA LEU A 157 14.19 5.40 6.87
C LEU A 157 15.53 4.63 6.98
N PRO A 158 16.16 4.50 8.17
CA PRO A 158 17.42 3.76 8.30
C PRO A 158 17.33 2.25 7.98
N ILE A 159 16.13 1.67 8.00
CA ILE A 159 15.88 0.25 7.72
C ILE A 159 15.11 0.01 6.42
N LEU A 160 14.77 1.08 5.69
CA LEU A 160 14.03 1.00 4.44
C LEU A 160 14.92 0.42 3.33
N GLU A 161 14.50 -0.71 2.78
CA GLU A 161 15.06 -1.33 1.59
C GLU A 161 14.03 -1.26 0.46
N ILE A 162 14.36 -0.61 -0.66
CA ILE A 162 13.50 -0.62 -1.85
C ILE A 162 13.56 -2.00 -2.51
N ILE A 163 12.48 -2.78 -2.34
CA ILE A 163 12.32 -4.10 -2.95
C ILE A 163 11.37 -4.01 -4.14
N LEU A 164 11.93 -4.29 -5.32
CA LEU A 164 11.21 -4.24 -6.59
C LEU A 164 10.43 -5.52 -6.88
N PRO A 165 9.39 -5.44 -7.74
CA PRO A 165 8.68 -6.60 -8.24
C PRO A 165 9.59 -7.65 -8.89
N THR A 166 9.31 -8.93 -8.63
CA THR A 166 10.10 -10.07 -9.12
C THR A 166 9.33 -10.96 -10.10
N PHE A 167 8.01 -10.78 -10.21
CA PHE A 167 7.16 -11.48 -11.15
C PHE A 167 6.32 -10.47 -11.93
N ILE A 168 6.42 -10.50 -13.26
CA ILE A 168 5.80 -9.51 -14.12
C ILE A 168 4.59 -10.10 -14.85
N PHE A 169 3.50 -9.34 -14.88
CA PHE A 169 2.34 -9.59 -15.74
C PHE A 169 1.99 -8.30 -16.51
N GLU A 170 1.13 -8.37 -17.53
CA GLU A 170 0.75 -7.16 -18.28
C GLU A 170 -0.73 -6.83 -18.11
N GLU A 171 -1.63 -7.58 -18.72
CA GLU A 171 -3.06 -7.24 -18.70
C GLU A 171 -3.84 -7.99 -17.61
N LYS A 172 -3.67 -9.31 -17.54
CA LYS A 172 -4.42 -10.16 -16.62
C LYS A 172 -3.59 -11.35 -16.17
N LEU A 173 -3.57 -11.58 -14.87
CA LEU A 173 -3.03 -12.77 -14.24
C LEU A 173 -4.12 -13.43 -13.38
N MET A 174 -4.16 -14.76 -13.39
CA MET A 174 -5.07 -15.52 -12.54
C MET A 174 -4.28 -16.39 -11.59
N ILE A 175 -4.53 -16.22 -10.29
CA ILE A 175 -3.95 -17.04 -9.23
C ILE A 175 -5.02 -18.00 -8.75
N ARG A 176 -4.72 -19.30 -8.76
CA ARG A 176 -5.64 -20.37 -8.37
C ARG A 176 -5.12 -21.04 -7.10
N GLY A 177 -5.82 -20.84 -6.01
CA GLY A 177 -5.65 -21.61 -4.79
C GLY A 177 -6.61 -22.80 -4.70
N THR A 178 -6.46 -23.61 -3.65
CA THR A 178 -7.35 -24.74 -3.36
C THR A 178 -8.73 -24.31 -2.88
N LYS A 179 -8.86 -23.11 -2.29
CA LYS A 179 -10.14 -22.55 -1.78
C LYS A 179 -10.81 -21.63 -2.80
N ARG A 180 -10.04 -20.81 -3.52
CA ARG A 180 -10.58 -19.83 -4.49
C ARG A 180 -9.56 -19.39 -5.53
N GLN A 181 -10.08 -18.70 -6.55
CA GLN A 181 -9.27 -18.01 -7.55
C GLN A 181 -9.37 -16.49 -7.39
N VAL A 182 -8.31 -15.82 -7.80
CA VAL A 182 -8.16 -14.37 -7.79
C VAL A 182 -7.74 -13.90 -9.18
N GLU A 183 -8.35 -12.83 -9.64
CA GLU A 183 -7.97 -12.15 -10.89
C GLU A 183 -7.21 -10.87 -10.54
N ILE A 184 -6.00 -10.73 -11.08
CA ILE A 184 -5.19 -9.52 -11.02
C ILE A 184 -5.25 -8.90 -12.41
N VAL A 185 -5.66 -7.64 -12.50
CA VAL A 185 -5.98 -6.99 -13.78
C VAL A 185 -5.36 -5.60 -13.82
N CYS A 186 -4.74 -5.26 -14.93
CA CYS A 186 -4.32 -3.91 -15.27
C CYS A 186 -4.81 -3.58 -16.69
N TYR A 187 -5.48 -2.45 -16.85
CA TYR A 187 -5.93 -1.95 -18.16
C TYR A 187 -5.10 -0.74 -18.64
N GLY A 188 -3.94 -0.52 -18.03
CA GLY A 188 -3.12 0.67 -18.21
C GLY A 188 -3.32 1.68 -17.09
N GLY A 189 -3.20 2.97 -17.42
CA GLY A 189 -3.18 4.02 -16.42
C GLY A 189 -4.53 4.44 -15.84
N GLY A 190 -4.46 5.17 -14.73
CA GLY A 190 -5.57 5.77 -14.01
C GLY A 190 -5.07 6.81 -13.00
N HIS A 191 -4.63 6.35 -11.84
CA HIS A 191 -3.90 7.14 -10.84
C HIS A 191 -2.45 7.34 -11.23
N THR A 192 -1.81 6.28 -11.71
CA THR A 192 -0.46 6.29 -12.29
C THR A 192 -0.51 5.84 -13.75
N PRO A 193 0.63 5.80 -14.47
CA PRO A 193 0.66 5.19 -15.80
C PRO A 193 0.32 3.68 -15.81
N SER A 194 0.32 3.00 -14.67
CA SER A 194 -0.08 1.59 -14.55
C SER A 194 -0.69 1.29 -13.18
N ASP A 195 -2.00 1.05 -13.15
CA ASP A 195 -2.72 0.72 -11.92
C ASP A 195 -3.40 -0.65 -12.02
N THR A 196 -2.95 -1.54 -11.16
CA THR A 196 -3.48 -2.89 -11.01
C THR A 196 -4.57 -2.92 -9.96
N PHE A 197 -5.66 -3.64 -10.23
CA PHE A 197 -6.66 -4.01 -9.23
C PHE A 197 -6.79 -5.54 -9.15
N MET A 198 -7.32 -6.00 -8.03
CA MET A 198 -7.56 -7.42 -7.77
C MET A 198 -9.06 -7.68 -7.58
N TYR A 199 -9.60 -8.66 -8.28
CA TYR A 199 -10.99 -9.09 -8.17
C TYR A 199 -11.11 -10.55 -7.76
N ILE A 200 -12.06 -10.84 -6.86
CA ILE A 200 -12.27 -12.15 -6.27
C ILE A 200 -13.70 -12.60 -6.64
N PRO A 201 -13.87 -13.42 -7.70
CA PRO A 201 -15.19 -13.59 -8.34
C PRO A 201 -16.25 -14.31 -7.50
N ASP A 202 -15.86 -15.25 -6.63
CA ASP A 202 -16.79 -16.06 -5.84
C ASP A 202 -17.52 -15.23 -4.76
N VAL A 203 -16.82 -14.26 -4.18
CA VAL A 203 -17.35 -13.33 -3.16
C VAL A 203 -17.66 -11.93 -3.71
N LYS A 204 -17.35 -11.65 -4.98
CA LYS A 204 -17.59 -10.38 -5.68
C LYS A 204 -16.99 -9.16 -4.98
N ILE A 205 -15.74 -9.30 -4.51
CA ILE A 205 -14.99 -8.23 -3.86
C ILE A 205 -13.83 -7.81 -4.77
N ALA A 206 -13.59 -6.49 -4.87
CA ALA A 206 -12.44 -5.92 -5.55
C ALA A 206 -11.60 -5.08 -4.59
N PHE A 207 -10.27 -5.18 -4.72
CA PHE A 207 -9.29 -4.27 -4.13
C PHE A 207 -8.77 -3.38 -5.26
N MET A 208 -9.01 -2.08 -5.16
CA MET A 208 -8.88 -1.15 -6.29
C MET A 208 -7.59 -0.32 -6.26
N GLY A 209 -6.73 -0.50 -5.25
CA GLY A 209 -5.63 0.45 -5.00
C GLY A 209 -6.18 1.88 -4.97
N ASP A 210 -5.56 2.77 -5.73
CA ASP A 210 -5.94 4.18 -5.83
C ASP A 210 -6.85 4.49 -7.03
N LEU A 211 -7.28 3.48 -7.80
CA LEU A 211 -8.27 3.68 -8.88
C LEU A 211 -9.63 4.14 -8.37
N LEU A 212 -9.94 3.87 -7.09
CA LEU A 212 -11.18 4.31 -6.46
C LEU A 212 -10.93 4.63 -4.99
N THR A 213 -11.16 5.90 -4.61
CA THR A 213 -11.01 6.37 -3.23
C THR A 213 -12.32 6.88 -2.65
N GLU A 214 -12.44 6.85 -1.32
CA GLU A 214 -13.59 7.44 -0.64
C GLU A 214 -13.34 8.95 -0.43
N ARG A 215 -14.27 9.78 -0.90
CA ARG A 215 -14.32 11.26 -0.75
C ARG A 215 -13.27 12.07 -1.52
N LEU A 216 -11.98 11.86 -1.29
CA LEU A 216 -10.94 12.71 -1.86
C LEU A 216 -9.65 11.94 -2.10
N HIS A 217 -9.23 11.87 -3.36
CA HIS A 217 -7.84 11.63 -3.71
C HIS A 217 -7.16 13.00 -3.81
N LEU A 218 -6.27 13.34 -2.88
CA LEU A 218 -5.48 14.56 -3.08
C LEU A 218 -4.54 14.33 -4.26
N PRO A 219 -4.42 15.27 -5.20
CA PRO A 219 -3.40 15.17 -6.21
C PRO A 219 -2.03 15.22 -5.52
N ILE A 220 -1.19 14.21 -5.77
CA ILE A 220 0.23 14.22 -5.39
C ILE A 220 1.02 15.19 -6.30
N VAL A 221 0.34 15.84 -7.25
CA VAL A 221 0.90 16.82 -8.19
C VAL A 221 0.31 18.21 -7.94
N ASP A 222 1.15 19.25 -7.97
CA ASP A 222 0.73 20.65 -7.88
C ASP A 222 -0.26 20.98 -9.02
N PRO A 223 -1.54 21.26 -8.73
CA PRO A 223 -2.54 21.55 -9.76
C PRO A 223 -2.28 22.85 -10.53
N ILE A 224 -1.28 23.65 -10.15
CA ILE A 224 -0.90 24.90 -10.82
C ILE A 224 0.06 24.65 -12.01
N GLN A 225 0.56 23.42 -12.19
CA GLN A 225 1.48 23.07 -13.29
C GLN A 225 0.82 22.44 -14.54
N LEU A 226 -0.49 22.62 -14.74
CA LEU A 226 -1.21 22.26 -15.97
C LEU A 226 -1.71 23.48 -16.75
#